data_AF-A0AAW2IB35-F1
#
_entry.id   AF-A0AAW2IB35-F1
#
_cell.length_a   1.000
_cell.length_b   1.000
_cell.length_c   1.000
_cell.angle_alpha   90.00
_cell.angle_beta   90.00
_cell.angle_gamma   90.00
#
_symmetry.space_group_name_H-M   'P 1'
#
loop_
_entity.id
_entity.type
_entity.pdbx_description
1 polymer ?
#
loop_
_entity_poly.entity_id
_entity_poly.type
_entity_poly.pdbx_seq_one_letter_code
_entity_poly.pdbx_strand_id
1 'polypeptide(L)'
;MAYKLRRGQQALYFYRKLWGEVRLKEMLRQFQNKLIRQMKGRKKLFLLNGVLILFDWNKNRIQESYMRQHYMDLEYIEYLTLLTLTCDVCHKRLVVDNPVPEIVYCKCPGSKPVYNKKFGTCPWTPFIERKDLLVWRRELEELPGLYEYKMYGTYKEIRPDSFLQVQLDTEYRKKWDATAVEIRIIDKDPLSNSDILYWEMQWPRFFANRDYVFNRRYIIDTAEQVIVISNKVTEHPRAPEKPKKIRVKDYECNMVIRPTGKGFDEPGVKFCVTYYDDPGISIPGPVQTWVATSAMPDFLTRLREASKKYPSLRGKMDRRLKQKTDIYPSAFSLCRYFQSASYPDTFKWLPFSLE
;
A
#
# COMPACT_ATOMS: atom_id res chain seq x y z
N MET A 1 -54.39 25.56 6.88
CA MET A 1 -53.43 25.88 7.99
C MET A 1 -53.98 26.90 9.00
N ALA A 2 -54.70 27.94 8.57
CA ALA A 2 -55.22 29.01 9.45
C ALA A 2 -56.10 28.52 10.63
N TYR A 3 -56.94 27.51 10.43
CA TYR A 3 -57.83 26.97 11.47
C TYR A 3 -57.08 26.27 12.63
N LYS A 4 -55.97 25.57 12.33
CA LYS A 4 -55.14 24.88 13.33
C LYS A 4 -54.31 25.87 14.17
N LEU A 5 -53.84 26.95 13.55
CA LEU A 5 -53.16 28.07 14.21
C LEU A 5 -54.09 28.80 15.19
N ARG A 6 -55.34 29.04 14.81
CA ARG A 6 -56.34 29.73 15.65
C ARG A 6 -56.71 28.92 16.90
N ARG A 7 -56.89 27.60 16.76
CA ARG A 7 -57.08 26.69 17.92
C ARG A 7 -55.86 26.60 18.82
N GLY A 8 -54.65 26.62 18.25
CA GLY A 8 -53.40 26.65 19.02
C GLY A 8 -53.27 27.91 19.87
N GLN A 9 -53.60 29.07 19.31
CA GLN A 9 -53.57 30.36 20.03
C GLN A 9 -54.61 30.43 21.16
N GLN A 10 -55.83 29.93 20.94
CA GLN A 10 -56.88 29.90 21.96
C GLN A 10 -56.53 28.95 23.12
N ALA A 11 -55.95 27.78 22.82
CA ALA A 11 -55.47 26.86 23.84
C ALA A 11 -54.32 27.48 24.66
N LEU A 12 -53.36 28.14 24.01
CA LEU A 12 -52.22 28.77 24.69
C LEU A 12 -52.65 29.93 25.59
N TYR A 13 -53.65 30.71 25.16
CA TYR A 13 -54.25 31.78 25.97
C TYR A 13 -54.99 31.22 27.20
N PHE A 14 -55.74 30.12 27.04
CA PHE A 14 -56.45 29.45 28.13
C PHE A 14 -55.48 28.85 29.16
N TYR A 15 -54.42 28.18 28.70
CA TYR A 15 -53.39 27.62 29.57
C TYR A 15 -52.56 28.69 30.31
N ARG A 16 -52.30 29.83 29.66
CA ARG A 16 -51.64 30.98 30.29
C ARG A 16 -52.48 31.59 31.42
N LYS A 17 -53.82 31.59 31.28
CA LYS A 17 -54.76 32.13 32.28
C LYS A 17 -54.95 31.20 33.50
N LEU A 18 -54.84 29.89 33.34
CA LEU A 18 -55.09 28.92 34.41
C LEU A 18 -53.87 28.58 35.28
N TRP A 19 -52.64 28.65 34.75
CA TRP A 19 -51.45 28.05 35.41
C TRP A 19 -50.31 29.01 35.75
N GLY A 20 -50.43 30.30 35.43
CA GLY A 20 -49.39 31.30 35.70
C GLY A 20 -48.14 31.14 34.82
N GLU A 21 -47.43 32.24 34.55
CA GLU A 21 -46.35 32.27 33.56
C GLU A 21 -45.12 31.40 33.91
N VAL A 22 -44.94 31.08 35.20
CA VAL A 22 -43.79 30.31 35.70
C VAL A 22 -43.94 28.81 35.38
N ARG A 23 -45.13 28.21 35.58
CA ARG A 23 -45.36 26.77 35.29
C ARG A 23 -45.47 26.47 33.80
N LEU A 24 -45.97 27.41 32.98
CA LEU A 24 -46.01 27.25 31.52
C LEU A 24 -44.59 27.17 30.93
N LYS A 25 -43.66 28.01 31.43
CA LYS A 25 -42.25 27.97 31.02
C LYS A 25 -41.59 26.63 31.37
N GLU A 26 -41.87 26.08 32.56
CA GLU A 26 -41.34 24.77 32.95
C GLU A 26 -41.91 23.62 32.12
N MET A 27 -43.22 23.62 31.84
CA MET A 27 -43.82 22.62 30.96
C MET A 27 -43.28 22.70 29.54
N LEU A 28 -43.13 23.90 28.98
CA LEU A 28 -42.53 24.10 27.66
C LEU A 28 -41.07 23.66 27.63
N ARG A 29 -40.31 23.89 28.71
CA ARG A 29 -38.91 23.43 28.83
C ARG A 29 -38.82 21.91 28.92
N GLN A 30 -39.73 21.26 29.64
CA GLN A 30 -39.82 19.80 29.69
C GLN A 30 -40.28 19.20 28.35
N PHE A 31 -41.18 19.87 27.64
CA PHE A 31 -41.64 19.45 26.32
C PHE A 31 -40.54 19.62 25.25
N GLN A 32 -39.80 20.74 25.28
CA GLN A 32 -38.60 20.95 24.48
C GLN A 32 -37.54 19.90 24.78
N ASN A 33 -37.28 19.58 26.05
CA ASN A 33 -36.33 18.55 26.43
C ASN A 33 -36.76 17.14 25.99
N LYS A 34 -38.06 16.82 26.02
CA LYS A 34 -38.61 15.58 25.46
C LYS A 34 -38.52 15.54 23.94
N LEU A 35 -38.82 16.63 23.24
CA LEU A 35 -38.64 16.76 21.78
C LEU A 35 -37.16 16.63 21.38
N ILE A 36 -36.24 17.27 22.11
CA ILE A 36 -34.79 17.15 21.88
C ILE A 36 -34.32 15.72 22.12
N ARG A 37 -34.85 15.01 23.13
CA ARG A 37 -34.56 13.58 23.37
C ARG A 37 -35.15 12.68 22.28
N GLN A 38 -36.38 12.93 21.81
CA GLN A 38 -36.98 12.23 20.67
C GLN A 38 -36.27 12.54 19.34
N MET A 39 -35.76 13.77 19.15
CA MET A 39 -34.95 14.15 17.99
C MET A 39 -33.53 13.56 18.05
N LYS A 40 -32.91 13.44 19.23
CA LYS A 40 -31.66 12.68 19.41
C LYS A 40 -31.86 11.18 19.17
N GLY A 41 -33.01 10.61 19.56
CA GLY A 41 -33.41 9.25 19.22
C GLY A 41 -33.67 9.05 17.72
N ARG A 42 -34.29 10.04 17.05
CA ARG A 42 -34.50 10.04 15.59
C ARG A 42 -33.24 10.31 14.77
N LYS A 43 -32.24 11.02 15.30
CA LYS A 43 -30.91 11.12 14.65
C LYS A 43 -30.22 9.76 14.51
N LYS A 44 -30.54 8.77 15.35
CA LYS A 44 -30.10 7.37 15.14
C LYS A 44 -30.87 6.64 14.02
N LEU A 45 -32.05 7.13 13.63
CA LEU A 45 -32.92 6.46 12.65
C LEU A 45 -32.91 7.13 11.25
N PHE A 46 -32.37 8.34 11.11
CA PHE A 46 -32.21 9.02 9.81
C PHE A 46 -30.85 8.77 9.11
N LEU A 47 -30.10 7.73 9.53
CA LEU A 47 -28.94 7.22 8.78
C LEU A 47 -29.33 6.15 7.73
N LEU A 48 -30.57 6.20 7.23
CA LEU A 48 -31.05 5.37 6.11
C LEU A 48 -31.34 6.20 4.86
N ASN A 49 -30.54 7.24 4.63
CA ASN A 49 -30.27 7.78 3.29
C ASN A 49 -28.77 7.69 3.04
N GLY A 50 -28.21 6.50 3.26
CA GLY A 50 -26.86 6.19 2.87
C GLY A 50 -26.81 6.08 1.36
N VAL A 51 -26.58 7.20 0.66
CA VAL A 51 -25.87 7.12 -0.60
C VAL A 51 -24.52 6.51 -0.23
N LEU A 52 -24.35 5.21 -0.48
CA LEU A 52 -23.04 4.59 -0.50
C LEU A 52 -22.24 5.42 -1.50
N ILE A 53 -21.38 6.31 -1.00
CA ILE A 53 -20.39 6.98 -1.83
C ILE A 53 -19.40 5.88 -2.21
N LEU A 54 -19.75 5.17 -3.29
CA LEU A 54 -18.91 4.16 -3.90
C LEU A 54 -17.71 4.87 -4.50
N PHE A 55 -16.54 4.28 -4.33
CA PHE A 55 -15.32 4.78 -4.93
C PHE A 55 -15.43 4.68 -6.46
N ASP A 56 -15.21 5.77 -7.17
CA ASP A 56 -15.29 5.77 -8.63
C ASP A 56 -14.02 5.17 -9.24
N TRP A 57 -14.09 3.87 -9.53
CA TRP A 57 -13.00 3.14 -10.17
C TRP A 57 -12.72 3.60 -11.60
N ASN A 58 -13.69 4.14 -12.34
CA ASN A 58 -13.43 4.57 -13.72
C ASN A 58 -12.49 5.77 -13.77
N LYS A 59 -12.63 6.68 -12.81
CA LYS A 59 -11.77 7.85 -12.68
C LYS A 59 -10.43 7.54 -11.98
N ASN A 60 -10.45 6.73 -10.93
CA ASN A 60 -9.31 6.59 -10.02
C ASN A 60 -8.47 5.32 -10.22
N ARG A 61 -8.83 4.44 -11.16
CA ARG A 61 -8.04 3.26 -11.50
C ARG A 61 -6.69 3.68 -12.09
N ILE A 62 -5.62 3.11 -11.54
CA ILE A 62 -4.27 3.26 -12.09
C ILE A 62 -4.28 2.69 -13.50
N GLN A 63 -3.94 3.50 -14.50
CA GLN A 63 -3.93 3.08 -15.90
C GLN A 63 -2.82 2.09 -16.17
N GLU A 64 -3.09 1.09 -16.99
CA GLU A 64 -2.07 0.08 -17.35
C GLU A 64 -0.93 0.70 -18.15
N SER A 65 -1.22 1.67 -19.03
CA SER A 65 -0.21 2.40 -19.79
C SER A 65 0.83 3.08 -18.89
N TYR A 66 0.40 3.62 -17.75
CA TYR A 66 1.30 4.17 -16.74
C TYR A 66 2.18 3.06 -16.12
N MET A 67 1.59 1.92 -15.74
CA MET A 67 2.37 0.81 -15.18
C MET A 67 3.42 0.26 -16.15
N ARG A 68 3.09 0.22 -17.45
CA ARG A 68 4.00 -0.23 -18.51
C ARG A 68 5.21 0.68 -18.69
N GLN A 69 5.17 1.94 -18.26
CA GLN A 69 6.33 2.84 -18.28
C GLN A 69 7.48 2.30 -17.42
N HIS A 70 7.19 1.49 -16.40
CA HIS A 70 8.18 0.91 -15.49
C HIS A 70 8.79 -0.39 -16.00
N TYR A 71 8.40 -0.93 -17.16
CA TYR A 71 8.92 -2.22 -17.66
C TYR A 71 10.44 -2.22 -17.82
N MET A 72 11.02 -1.05 -18.10
CA MET A 72 12.45 -0.87 -18.32
C MET A 72 13.20 -0.37 -17.07
N ASP A 73 12.56 -0.35 -15.89
CA ASP A 73 13.21 0.13 -14.66
C ASP A 73 14.42 -0.72 -14.27
N LEU A 74 14.39 -2.03 -14.53
CA LEU A 74 15.51 -2.92 -14.23
C LEU A 74 16.70 -2.71 -15.19
N GLU A 75 16.43 -2.47 -16.47
CA GLU A 75 17.44 -2.09 -17.46
C GLU A 75 18.04 -0.71 -17.11
N TYR A 76 17.20 0.21 -16.62
CA TYR A 76 17.67 1.49 -16.12
C TYR A 76 18.58 1.35 -14.88
N ILE A 77 18.31 0.39 -13.99
CA ILE A 77 19.23 0.06 -12.88
C ILE A 77 20.59 -0.42 -13.40
N GLU A 78 20.59 -1.26 -14.44
CA GLU A 78 21.83 -1.76 -15.05
C GLU A 78 22.65 -0.57 -15.60
N TYR A 79 21.99 0.36 -16.30
CA TYR A 79 22.59 1.63 -16.72
C TYR A 79 23.13 2.46 -15.54
N LEU A 80 22.34 2.67 -14.47
CA LEU A 80 22.77 3.41 -13.29
C LEU A 80 23.98 2.77 -12.61
N THR A 81 24.01 1.44 -12.55
CA THR A 81 25.13 0.68 -11.98
C THR A 81 26.41 0.89 -12.78
N LEU A 82 26.32 0.83 -14.12
CA LEU A 82 27.45 1.12 -15.00
C LEU A 82 27.94 2.56 -14.84
N LEU A 83 27.02 3.53 -14.78
CA LEU A 83 27.36 4.95 -14.70
C LEU A 83 27.95 5.37 -13.35
N THR A 84 27.38 4.87 -12.25
CA THR A 84 27.63 5.42 -10.90
C THR A 84 28.45 4.51 -10.00
N LEU A 85 28.42 3.20 -10.26
CA LEU A 85 29.03 2.19 -9.38
C LEU A 85 30.19 1.44 -10.04
N THR A 86 30.50 1.68 -11.31
CA THR A 86 31.59 0.99 -12.02
C THR A 86 32.80 1.92 -12.15
N CYS A 87 33.99 1.40 -11.86
CA CYS A 87 35.23 2.14 -12.08
C CYS A 87 35.59 2.20 -13.58
N ASP A 88 35.90 3.39 -14.09
CA ASP A 88 36.27 3.58 -15.50
C ASP A 88 37.58 2.89 -15.90
N VAL A 89 38.47 2.60 -14.94
CA VAL A 89 39.80 2.03 -15.21
C VAL A 89 39.80 0.51 -15.12
N CYS A 90 39.27 -0.06 -14.04
CA CYS A 90 39.33 -1.51 -13.79
C CYS A 90 37.98 -2.22 -13.93
N HIS A 91 36.90 -1.49 -14.22
CA HIS A 91 35.53 -1.99 -14.36
C HIS A 91 34.99 -2.77 -13.15
N LYS A 92 35.64 -2.66 -11.99
CA LYS A 92 35.16 -3.21 -10.72
C LYS A 92 34.25 -2.21 -10.02
N ARG A 93 33.43 -2.75 -9.12
CA ARG A 93 32.47 -2.00 -8.32
C ARG A 93 33.17 -1.00 -7.40
N LEU A 94 32.68 0.23 -7.37
CA LEU A 94 33.08 1.26 -6.42
C LEU A 94 32.33 1.05 -5.10
N VAL A 95 32.99 1.36 -3.98
CA VAL A 95 32.34 1.31 -2.66
C VAL A 95 31.30 2.42 -2.59
N VAL A 96 30.07 2.12 -2.15
CA VAL A 96 29.03 3.15 -1.95
C VAL A 96 29.25 3.86 -0.61
N ASP A 97 28.74 3.30 0.48
CA ASP A 97 28.92 3.81 1.85
C ASP A 97 29.95 2.98 2.61
N ASN A 98 29.75 1.65 2.66
CA ASN A 98 30.62 0.72 3.36
C ASN A 98 30.87 -0.52 2.50
N PRO A 99 32.08 -1.12 2.57
CA PRO A 99 32.36 -2.33 1.82
C PRO A 99 31.54 -3.51 2.35
N VAL A 100 30.90 -4.24 1.44
CA VAL A 100 30.21 -5.51 1.72
C VAL A 100 31.21 -6.67 1.56
N PRO A 101 31.34 -7.60 2.53
CA PRO A 101 32.36 -8.65 2.52
C PRO A 101 32.37 -9.56 1.28
N GLU A 102 31.22 -9.80 0.65
CA GLU A 102 31.06 -10.71 -0.50
C GLU A 102 31.32 -10.03 -1.86
N ILE A 103 31.62 -8.73 -1.87
CA ILE A 103 31.77 -7.94 -3.09
C ILE A 103 33.24 -7.58 -3.33
N VAL A 104 33.70 -7.82 -4.56
CA VAL A 104 35.05 -7.43 -4.99
C VAL A 104 35.04 -5.98 -5.49
N TYR A 105 35.56 -5.08 -4.67
CA TYR A 105 35.64 -3.65 -4.99
C TYR A 105 36.89 -3.26 -5.77
N CYS A 106 36.80 -2.10 -6.43
CA CYS A 106 37.89 -1.39 -7.09
C CYS A 106 39.00 -1.03 -6.07
N LYS A 107 40.25 -1.25 -6.47
CA LYS A 107 41.46 -0.90 -5.70
C LYS A 107 42.38 0.08 -6.46
N CYS A 108 41.86 0.76 -7.49
CA CYS A 108 42.64 1.73 -8.24
C CYS A 108 43.12 2.88 -7.33
N PRO A 109 44.35 3.40 -7.53
CA PRO A 109 44.83 4.56 -6.80
C PRO A 109 43.86 5.74 -6.91
N GLY A 110 43.53 6.37 -5.78
CA GLY A 110 42.61 7.51 -5.74
C GLY A 110 41.11 7.16 -5.76
N SER A 111 40.74 5.87 -5.80
CA SER A 111 39.34 5.45 -5.64
C SER A 111 38.79 5.89 -4.28
N LYS A 112 37.63 6.55 -4.29
CA LYS A 112 36.91 7.01 -3.10
C LYS A 112 35.48 6.44 -3.09
N PRO A 113 34.86 6.28 -1.92
CA PRO A 113 33.45 5.93 -1.83
C PRO A 113 32.56 6.90 -2.62
N VAL A 114 31.50 6.38 -3.23
CA VAL A 114 30.60 7.14 -4.12
C VAL A 114 29.29 7.58 -3.45
N TYR A 115 29.19 7.44 -2.12
CA TYR A 115 28.06 7.93 -1.32
C TYR A 115 27.70 9.38 -1.66
N ASN A 116 26.45 9.61 -2.09
CA ASN A 116 25.90 10.89 -2.54
C ASN A 116 26.72 11.62 -3.61
N LYS A 117 27.60 10.91 -4.33
CA LYS A 117 28.39 11.51 -5.40
C LYS A 117 27.50 11.76 -6.62
N LYS A 118 27.57 12.96 -7.19
CA LYS A 118 26.93 13.31 -8.46
C LYS A 118 27.78 12.82 -9.65
N PHE A 119 27.11 12.34 -10.69
CA PHE A 119 27.74 11.83 -11.91
C PHE A 119 27.15 12.53 -13.14
N GLY A 120 27.88 13.50 -13.69
CA GLY A 120 27.42 14.29 -14.83
C GLY A 120 26.04 14.90 -14.60
N THR A 121 25.11 14.66 -15.52
CA THR A 121 23.71 15.10 -15.47
C THR A 121 22.76 14.07 -14.86
N CYS A 122 23.27 12.96 -14.31
CA CYS A 122 22.43 11.95 -13.68
C CYS A 122 21.76 12.52 -12.43
N PRO A 123 20.42 12.47 -12.33
CA PRO A 123 19.72 12.97 -11.14
C PRO A 123 19.90 12.04 -9.93
N TRP A 124 20.25 10.77 -10.17
CA TRP A 124 20.40 9.75 -9.14
C TRP A 124 21.81 9.73 -8.57
N THR A 125 21.90 9.61 -7.25
CA THR A 125 23.16 9.46 -6.52
C THR A 125 23.16 8.16 -5.72
N PRO A 126 24.27 7.40 -5.70
CA PRO A 126 24.40 6.23 -4.84
C PRO A 126 24.21 6.58 -3.38
N PHE A 127 23.39 5.82 -2.65
CA PHE A 127 23.04 6.14 -1.27
C PHE A 127 23.43 5.03 -0.30
N ILE A 128 23.00 3.79 -0.53
CA ILE A 128 23.25 2.69 0.41
C ILE A 128 23.52 1.41 -0.38
N GLU A 129 24.49 0.64 0.10
CA GLU A 129 24.75 -0.72 -0.37
C GLU A 129 24.68 -1.73 0.78
N ARG A 130 23.93 -2.81 0.56
CA ARG A 130 23.88 -4.00 1.43
C ARG A 130 24.02 -5.24 0.56
N LYS A 131 24.23 -6.40 1.18
CA LYS A 131 24.53 -7.68 0.51
C LYS A 131 23.78 -7.91 -0.82
N ASP A 132 22.46 -7.79 -0.80
CA ASP A 132 21.61 -8.03 -1.95
C ASP A 132 20.78 -6.79 -2.34
N LEU A 133 21.20 -5.60 -1.92
CA LEU A 133 20.47 -4.35 -2.16
C LEU A 133 21.38 -3.19 -2.55
N LEU A 134 20.99 -2.48 -3.58
CA LEU A 134 21.50 -1.17 -3.96
C LEU A 134 20.41 -0.11 -3.85
N VAL A 135 20.76 1.06 -3.35
CA VAL A 135 19.85 2.20 -3.25
C VAL A 135 20.51 3.43 -3.84
N TRP A 136 19.78 4.08 -4.74
CA TRP A 136 20.03 5.44 -5.19
C TRP A 136 18.96 6.37 -4.63
N ARG A 137 19.31 7.65 -4.50
CA ARG A 137 18.34 8.71 -4.21
C ARG A 137 18.52 9.89 -5.14
N ARG A 138 17.43 10.58 -5.43
CA ARG A 138 17.42 11.90 -6.06
C ARG A 138 16.56 12.84 -5.23
N GLU A 139 17.00 14.08 -5.10
CA GLU A 139 16.22 15.12 -4.47
C GLU A 139 15.13 15.59 -5.42
N LEU A 140 13.93 15.86 -4.90
CA LEU A 140 12.84 16.38 -5.73
C LEU A 140 13.03 17.87 -6.00
N GLU A 141 12.96 18.25 -7.28
CA GLU A 141 13.15 19.65 -7.70
C GLU A 141 12.07 20.58 -7.12
N GLU A 142 10.83 20.09 -7.07
CA GLU A 142 9.68 20.85 -6.58
C GLU A 142 9.64 20.98 -5.05
N LEU A 143 10.28 20.04 -4.32
CA LEU A 143 10.24 19.93 -2.87
C LEU A 143 11.64 19.68 -2.29
N PRO A 144 12.45 20.74 -2.10
CA PRO A 144 13.80 20.62 -1.55
C PRO A 144 13.81 19.90 -0.19
N GLY A 145 14.77 19.00 0.00
CA GLY A 145 14.89 18.16 1.20
C GLY A 145 14.06 16.87 1.18
N LEU A 146 13.14 16.71 0.21
CA LEU A 146 12.48 15.43 -0.05
C LEU A 146 13.22 14.65 -1.13
N TYR A 147 13.21 13.33 -1.00
CA TYR A 147 13.95 12.43 -1.86
C TYR A 147 13.04 11.35 -2.43
N GLU A 148 13.21 11.08 -3.71
CA GLU A 148 12.78 9.83 -4.31
C GLU A 148 13.93 8.82 -4.24
N TYR A 149 13.58 7.57 -3.95
CA TYR A 149 14.50 6.46 -3.79
C TYR A 149 14.27 5.45 -4.89
N LYS A 150 15.36 4.94 -5.45
CA LYS A 150 15.36 3.84 -6.39
C LYS A 150 16.18 2.70 -5.80
N MET A 151 15.52 1.60 -5.51
CA MET A 151 16.09 0.43 -4.86
C MET A 151 16.15 -0.71 -5.85
N TYR A 152 17.26 -1.45 -5.86
CA TYR A 152 17.41 -2.68 -6.62
C TYR A 152 17.82 -3.80 -5.69
N GLY A 153 17.17 -4.95 -5.80
CA GLY A 153 17.58 -6.14 -5.09
C GLY A 153 17.43 -7.42 -5.89
N THR A 154 18.11 -8.46 -5.44
CA THR A 154 18.04 -9.78 -6.05
C THR A 154 18.08 -10.89 -5.00
N TYR A 155 17.25 -11.92 -5.17
CA TYR A 155 17.24 -13.09 -4.31
C TYR A 155 17.25 -14.35 -5.15
N LYS A 156 18.27 -15.19 -4.99
CA LYS A 156 18.46 -16.41 -5.80
C LYS A 156 17.51 -17.53 -5.41
N GLU A 157 17.03 -17.50 -4.17
CA GLU A 157 16.28 -18.59 -3.55
C GLU A 157 14.78 -18.30 -3.41
N ILE A 158 14.32 -17.13 -3.84
CA ILE A 158 12.91 -16.73 -3.76
C ILE A 158 12.30 -16.78 -5.15
N ARG A 159 11.14 -17.41 -5.27
CA ARG A 159 10.34 -17.38 -6.50
C ARG A 159 9.66 -16.02 -6.68
N PRO A 160 9.63 -15.45 -7.89
CA PRO A 160 8.93 -14.20 -8.16
C PRO A 160 7.45 -14.19 -7.76
N ASP A 161 6.73 -15.29 -7.99
CA ASP A 161 5.31 -15.39 -7.60
C ASP A 161 5.13 -15.27 -6.08
N SER A 162 6.01 -15.89 -5.31
CA SER A 162 6.01 -15.86 -3.86
C SER A 162 6.39 -14.47 -3.36
N PHE A 163 7.33 -13.80 -4.04
CA PHE A 163 7.70 -12.43 -3.74
C PHE A 163 6.52 -11.46 -3.96
N LEU A 164 5.82 -11.58 -5.10
CA LEU A 164 4.59 -10.82 -5.38
C LEU A 164 3.53 -11.05 -4.29
N GLN A 165 3.26 -12.30 -3.93
CA GLN A 165 2.22 -12.62 -2.97
C GLN A 165 2.50 -12.05 -1.57
N VAL A 166 3.77 -11.99 -1.15
CA VAL A 166 4.14 -11.32 0.11
C VAL A 166 3.84 -9.81 0.09
N GLN A 167 3.86 -9.17 -1.08
CA GLN A 167 3.43 -7.77 -1.23
C GLN A 167 1.91 -7.62 -1.21
N LEU A 168 1.18 -8.60 -1.76
CA LEU A 168 -0.28 -8.53 -1.91
C LEU A 168 -1.05 -8.93 -0.63
N ASP A 169 -0.59 -9.97 0.08
CA ASP A 169 -1.26 -10.53 1.26
C ASP A 169 -1.11 -9.64 2.49
N THR A 170 -2.15 -8.83 2.74
CA THR A 170 -2.23 -7.91 3.88
C THR A 170 -2.25 -8.62 5.23
N GLU A 171 -2.83 -9.82 5.32
CA GLU A 171 -2.90 -10.58 6.57
C GLU A 171 -1.57 -11.24 6.90
N TYR A 172 -0.82 -11.66 5.88
CA TYR A 172 0.55 -12.11 6.08
C TYR A 172 1.46 -10.94 6.44
N ARG A 173 1.31 -9.78 5.81
CA ARG A 173 2.08 -8.57 6.12
C ARG A 173 2.05 -8.21 7.62
N LYS A 174 0.87 -8.24 8.25
CA LYS A 174 0.71 -8.03 9.70
C LYS A 174 1.52 -8.97 10.59
N LYS A 175 1.84 -10.18 10.09
CA LYS A 175 2.55 -11.19 10.88
C LYS A 175 4.05 -11.01 10.85
N TRP A 176 4.61 -10.58 9.71
CA TRP A 176 6.07 -10.50 9.55
C TRP A 176 6.61 -9.07 9.65
N ASP A 177 5.80 -8.06 9.34
CA ASP A 177 6.20 -6.65 9.42
C ASP A 177 5.73 -6.04 10.73
N ALA A 178 6.65 -5.93 11.69
CA ALA A 178 6.39 -5.32 12.99
C ALA A 178 6.00 -3.83 12.91
N THR A 179 6.28 -3.15 11.80
CA THR A 179 5.92 -1.73 11.62
C THR A 179 4.50 -1.54 11.11
N ALA A 180 3.86 -2.59 10.59
CA ALA A 180 2.49 -2.54 10.09
C ALA A 180 1.47 -2.71 11.23
N VAL A 181 1.09 -1.59 11.87
CA VAL A 181 0.11 -1.59 12.98
C VAL A 181 -1.26 -2.08 12.51
N GLU A 182 -1.72 -1.57 11.37
CA GLU A 182 -2.96 -1.97 10.73
C GLU A 182 -2.79 -1.89 9.22
N ILE A 183 -3.16 -2.94 8.50
CA ILE A 183 -3.29 -2.90 7.05
C ILE A 183 -4.58 -3.62 6.66
N ARG A 184 -5.42 -2.99 5.86
CA ARG A 184 -6.70 -3.58 5.46
C ARG A 184 -7.12 -3.09 4.09
N ILE A 185 -7.74 -3.99 3.35
CA ILE A 185 -8.36 -3.66 2.08
C ILE A 185 -9.70 -3.00 2.38
N ILE A 186 -9.84 -1.75 1.93
CA ILE A 186 -11.08 -1.00 2.02
C ILE A 186 -11.99 -1.44 0.88
N ASP A 187 -11.50 -1.36 -0.36
CA ASP A 187 -12.29 -1.63 -1.57
C ASP A 187 -11.50 -2.46 -2.58
N LYS A 188 -12.19 -3.17 -3.47
CA LYS A 188 -11.59 -3.96 -4.54
C LYS A 188 -12.30 -3.68 -5.86
N ASP A 189 -11.52 -3.45 -6.91
CA ASP A 189 -12.07 -3.34 -8.25
C ASP A 189 -12.41 -4.75 -8.77
N PRO A 190 -13.66 -5.03 -9.18
CA PRO A 190 -13.99 -6.33 -9.76
C PRO A 190 -13.42 -6.51 -11.17
N LEU A 191 -13.04 -5.43 -11.86
CA LEU A 191 -12.61 -5.46 -13.26
C LEU A 191 -11.09 -5.52 -13.44
N SER A 192 -10.33 -5.26 -12.37
CA SER A 192 -8.88 -5.24 -12.44
C SER A 192 -8.27 -5.74 -11.15
N ASN A 193 -6.98 -6.04 -11.18
CA ASN A 193 -6.18 -6.40 -10.02
C ASN A 193 -5.89 -5.18 -9.13
N SER A 194 -6.88 -4.31 -8.88
CA SER A 194 -6.77 -3.10 -8.08
C SER A 194 -7.50 -3.21 -6.75
N ASP A 195 -6.89 -2.71 -5.69
CA ASP A 195 -7.50 -2.58 -4.38
C ASP A 195 -7.15 -1.25 -3.70
N ILE A 196 -8.06 -0.72 -2.88
CA ILE A 196 -7.80 0.45 -2.05
C ILE A 196 -7.43 -0.04 -0.66
N LEU A 197 -6.26 0.36 -0.17
CA LEU A 197 -5.77 -0.01 1.15
C LEU A 197 -5.79 1.16 2.11
N TYR A 198 -6.09 0.86 3.37
CA TYR A 198 -5.67 1.67 4.51
C TYR A 198 -4.45 0.99 5.13
N TRP A 199 -3.39 1.74 5.36
CA TRP A 199 -2.19 1.25 6.03
C TRP A 199 -1.77 2.24 7.13
N GLU A 200 -1.61 1.76 8.36
CA GLU A 200 -1.01 2.49 9.45
C GLU A 200 0.38 1.93 9.74
N MET A 201 1.36 2.81 9.68
CA MET A 201 2.76 2.51 9.95
C MET A 201 3.16 3.06 11.33
N GLN A 202 3.80 2.20 12.11
CA GLN A 202 4.38 2.56 13.40
C GLN A 202 5.60 3.47 13.18
N TRP A 203 5.55 4.65 13.77
CA TRP A 203 6.70 5.55 13.83
C TRP A 203 7.40 5.46 15.20
N PRO A 204 8.65 5.94 15.33
CA PRO A 204 9.34 5.96 16.62
C PRO A 204 8.50 6.67 17.69
N ARG A 205 8.61 6.23 18.96
CA ARG A 205 7.67 6.53 20.07
C ARG A 205 7.31 8.02 20.27
N PHE A 206 8.17 8.94 19.87
CA PHE A 206 7.96 10.38 20.02
C PHE A 206 7.25 11.05 18.83
N PHE A 207 6.92 10.29 17.79
CA PHE A 207 6.23 10.75 16.60
C PHE A 207 4.86 10.10 16.50
N ALA A 208 3.88 10.83 15.94
CA ALA A 208 2.61 10.24 15.57
C ALA A 208 2.80 9.20 14.45
N ASN A 209 2.02 8.13 14.49
CA ASN A 209 1.97 7.17 13.39
C ASN A 209 1.51 7.84 12.10
N ARG A 210 1.97 7.31 10.97
CA ARG A 210 1.48 7.70 9.65
C ARG A 210 0.40 6.75 9.22
N ASP A 211 -0.66 7.30 8.64
CA ASP A 211 -1.63 6.49 7.89
C ASP A 211 -1.63 6.87 6.41
N TYR A 212 -1.85 5.86 5.58
CA TYR A 212 -1.87 5.94 4.14
C TYR A 212 -3.21 5.41 3.65
N VAL A 213 -3.76 6.06 2.64
CA VAL A 213 -4.84 5.52 1.81
C VAL A 213 -4.35 5.56 0.37
N PHE A 214 -4.29 4.40 -0.28
CA PHE A 214 -3.74 4.31 -1.62
C PHE A 214 -4.44 3.23 -2.45
N ASN A 215 -4.53 3.48 -3.75
CA ASN A 215 -4.87 2.49 -4.75
C ASN A 215 -3.62 1.68 -5.06
N ARG A 216 -3.70 0.36 -4.94
CA ARG A 216 -2.67 -0.58 -5.36
C ARG A 216 -3.20 -1.38 -6.52
N ARG A 217 -2.48 -1.39 -7.64
CA ARG A 217 -2.75 -2.25 -8.80
C ARG A 217 -1.54 -3.08 -9.13
N TYR A 218 -1.74 -4.34 -9.50
CA TYR A 218 -0.66 -5.16 -10.06
C TYR A 218 -0.99 -5.72 -11.45
N ILE A 219 0.02 -5.92 -12.27
CA ILE A 219 -0.06 -6.62 -13.56
C ILE A 219 1.00 -7.71 -13.60
N ILE A 220 0.67 -8.81 -14.28
CA ILE A 220 1.58 -9.91 -14.55
C ILE A 220 1.58 -10.07 -16.06
N ASP A 221 2.71 -9.73 -16.68
CA ASP A 221 2.91 -9.86 -18.12
C ASP A 221 3.83 -11.07 -18.36
N THR A 222 3.21 -12.19 -18.73
CA THR A 222 3.91 -13.46 -18.95
C THR A 222 4.72 -13.46 -20.25
N ALA A 223 4.38 -12.61 -21.22
CA ALA A 223 5.14 -12.50 -22.46
C ALA A 223 6.49 -11.80 -22.19
N GLU A 224 6.45 -10.69 -21.46
CA GLU A 224 7.63 -9.89 -21.08
C GLU A 224 8.32 -10.37 -19.79
N GLN A 225 7.80 -11.44 -19.17
CA GLN A 225 8.26 -11.99 -17.89
C GLN A 225 8.42 -10.91 -16.80
N VAL A 226 7.48 -9.96 -16.73
CA VAL A 226 7.53 -8.84 -15.78
C VAL A 226 6.25 -8.77 -14.96
N ILE A 227 6.42 -8.44 -13.69
CA ILE A 227 5.33 -8.10 -12.77
C ILE A 227 5.55 -6.64 -12.35
N VAL A 228 4.50 -5.84 -12.40
CA VAL A 228 4.53 -4.46 -11.91
C VAL A 228 3.46 -4.28 -10.85
N ILE A 229 3.82 -3.67 -9.73
CA ILE A 229 2.92 -3.26 -8.65
C ILE A 229 3.04 -1.75 -8.50
N SER A 230 1.93 -1.03 -8.68
CA SER A 230 1.89 0.41 -8.51
C SER A 230 0.98 0.77 -7.35
N ASN A 231 1.48 1.60 -6.43
CA ASN A 231 0.72 2.16 -5.33
C ASN A 231 0.67 3.68 -5.53
N LYS A 232 -0.55 4.23 -5.60
CA LYS A 232 -0.78 5.67 -5.71
C LYS A 232 -1.72 6.13 -4.62
N VAL A 233 -1.34 7.21 -3.94
CA VAL A 233 -2.19 7.85 -2.93
C VAL A 233 -3.59 8.15 -3.49
N THR A 234 -4.60 7.95 -2.65
CA THR A 234 -5.99 8.24 -3.00
C THR A 234 -6.79 8.51 -1.73
N GLU A 235 -8.03 8.97 -1.90
CA GLU A 235 -8.95 9.17 -0.80
C GLU A 235 -10.11 8.19 -0.87
N HIS A 236 -10.61 7.75 0.28
CA HIS A 236 -11.81 6.94 0.33
C HIS A 236 -12.68 7.36 1.52
N PRO A 237 -14.00 7.59 1.32
CA PRO A 237 -14.94 7.92 2.39
C PRO A 237 -14.98 6.95 3.59
N ARG A 238 -14.61 5.68 3.39
CA ARG A 238 -14.56 4.65 4.45
C ARG A 238 -13.25 4.67 5.25
N ALA A 239 -12.31 5.54 4.89
CA ALA A 239 -11.05 5.75 5.58
C ALA A 239 -10.72 7.25 5.73
N PRO A 240 -11.57 8.03 6.42
CA PRO A 240 -11.30 9.44 6.69
C PRO A 240 -10.05 9.61 7.56
N GLU A 241 -9.49 10.82 7.56
CA GLU A 241 -8.35 11.19 8.40
C GLU A 241 -8.69 11.03 9.89
N LYS A 242 -7.70 10.60 10.68
CA LYS A 242 -7.85 10.34 12.13
C LYS A 242 -7.03 11.36 12.92
N PRO A 243 -7.60 12.07 13.92
CA PRO A 243 -6.90 13.16 14.63
C PRO A 243 -5.57 12.81 15.33
N LYS A 244 -5.33 11.53 15.65
CA LYS A 244 -4.12 11.07 16.35
C LYS A 244 -3.03 10.55 15.41
N LYS A 245 -3.21 10.69 14.11
CA LYS A 245 -2.34 10.16 13.06
C LYS A 245 -2.09 11.24 12.02
N ILE A 246 -0.96 11.14 11.34
CA ILE A 246 -0.62 12.05 10.24
C ILE A 246 -0.92 11.31 8.94
N ARG A 247 -1.88 11.83 8.17
CA ARG A 247 -2.20 11.31 6.83
C ARG A 247 -1.12 11.71 5.86
N VAL A 248 -0.49 10.73 5.23
CA VAL A 248 0.40 10.97 4.09
C VAL A 248 -0.43 11.23 2.85
N LYS A 249 -0.19 12.36 2.20
CA LYS A 249 -0.94 12.84 1.02
C LYS A 249 -0.15 12.73 -0.28
N ASP A 250 1.17 12.68 -0.18
CA ASP A 250 2.07 12.51 -1.31
C ASP A 250 2.84 11.22 -1.10
N TYR A 251 2.42 10.18 -1.83
CA TYR A 251 2.99 8.84 -1.77
C TYR A 251 2.82 8.15 -3.12
N GLU A 252 3.94 7.68 -3.65
CA GLU A 252 3.98 6.88 -4.86
C GLU A 252 5.04 5.78 -4.70
N CYS A 253 4.67 4.55 -5.06
CA CYS A 253 5.57 3.40 -4.98
C CYS A 253 5.30 2.43 -6.11
N ASN A 254 6.28 2.30 -7.01
CA ASN A 254 6.25 1.40 -8.15
C ASN A 254 7.31 0.32 -7.96
N MET A 255 6.89 -0.94 -7.98
CA MET A 255 7.77 -2.10 -7.86
C MET A 255 7.69 -2.92 -9.14
N VAL A 256 8.85 -3.27 -9.68
CA VAL A 256 9.03 -4.11 -10.85
C VAL A 256 9.75 -5.37 -10.42
N ILE A 257 9.22 -6.52 -10.79
CA ILE A 257 9.75 -7.84 -10.41
C ILE A 257 9.93 -8.64 -11.70
N ARG A 258 11.12 -9.23 -11.88
CA ARG A 258 11.40 -10.18 -12.96
C ARG A 258 12.02 -11.46 -12.39
N PRO A 259 11.77 -12.62 -13.00
CA PRO A 259 12.55 -13.82 -12.75
C PRO A 259 14.00 -13.59 -13.18
N THR A 260 14.93 -14.23 -12.49
CA THR A 260 16.30 -14.42 -13.02
C THR A 260 16.43 -15.74 -13.78
N GLY A 261 15.46 -16.65 -13.62
CA GLY A 261 15.37 -17.95 -14.28
C GLY A 261 14.36 -17.95 -15.44
N LYS A 262 13.77 -19.11 -15.74
CA LYS A 262 12.89 -19.29 -16.91
C LYS A 262 11.44 -18.83 -16.69
N GLY A 263 11.01 -18.70 -15.44
CA GLY A 263 9.62 -18.41 -15.12
C GLY A 263 9.41 -17.89 -13.70
N PHE A 264 8.17 -17.46 -13.42
CA PHE A 264 7.79 -16.91 -12.11
C PHE A 264 7.68 -17.95 -10.98
N ASP A 265 7.67 -19.23 -11.32
CA ASP A 265 7.55 -20.37 -10.42
C ASP A 265 8.88 -21.03 -10.04
N GLU A 266 9.97 -20.58 -10.66
CA GLU A 266 11.34 -21.00 -10.35
C GLU A 266 12.02 -20.03 -9.36
N PRO A 267 12.91 -20.52 -8.47
CA PRO A 267 13.70 -19.64 -7.61
C PRO A 267 14.59 -18.70 -8.41
N GLY A 268 14.65 -17.44 -7.98
CA GLY A 268 15.45 -16.41 -8.61
C GLY A 268 14.61 -15.21 -9.01
N VAL A 269 14.76 -14.13 -8.28
CA VAL A 269 14.04 -12.87 -8.50
C VAL A 269 15.00 -11.70 -8.50
N LYS A 270 14.81 -10.76 -9.43
CA LYS A 270 15.37 -9.41 -9.37
C LYS A 270 14.22 -8.42 -9.32
N PHE A 271 14.36 -7.36 -8.54
CA PHE A 271 13.31 -6.36 -8.40
C PHE A 271 13.88 -4.97 -8.28
N CYS A 272 13.11 -3.99 -8.76
CA CYS A 272 13.36 -2.57 -8.62
C CYS A 272 12.16 -1.95 -7.88
N VAL A 273 12.41 -0.99 -7.00
CA VAL A 273 11.38 -0.17 -6.37
C VAL A 273 11.74 1.29 -6.57
N THR A 274 10.84 2.05 -7.19
CA THR A 274 10.89 3.51 -7.23
C THR A 274 9.86 4.02 -6.24
N TYR A 275 10.30 4.74 -5.21
CA TYR A 275 9.49 5.11 -4.06
C TYR A 275 9.74 6.55 -3.63
N TYR A 276 8.65 7.25 -3.33
CA TYR A 276 8.66 8.56 -2.71
C TYR A 276 7.49 8.68 -1.73
N ASP A 277 7.74 9.30 -0.58
CA ASP A 277 6.70 9.78 0.32
C ASP A 277 7.07 11.10 1.00
N ASP A 278 6.06 11.95 1.25
CA ASP A 278 6.16 13.07 2.18
C ASP A 278 5.54 12.68 3.54
N PRO A 279 6.36 12.44 4.58
CA PRO A 279 5.86 12.08 5.91
C PRO A 279 5.25 13.28 6.68
N GLY A 280 5.16 14.46 6.07
CA GLY A 280 4.61 15.70 6.61
C GLY A 280 5.51 16.41 7.61
N ILE A 281 6.76 15.95 7.77
CA ILE A 281 7.78 16.57 8.61
C ILE A 281 9.17 16.43 7.98
N SER A 282 10.04 17.39 8.26
CA SER A 282 11.47 17.18 8.03
C SER A 282 12.00 16.14 9.03
N ILE A 283 12.54 15.03 8.52
CA ILE A 283 13.07 13.95 9.36
C ILE A 283 14.42 14.41 9.95
N PRO A 284 14.60 14.41 11.28
CA PRO A 284 15.88 14.79 11.89
C PRO A 284 17.03 13.88 11.42
N GLY A 285 18.22 14.45 11.21
CA GLY A 285 19.41 13.72 10.75
C GLY A 285 19.69 12.38 11.48
N PRO A 286 19.65 12.32 12.82
CA PRO A 286 19.84 11.07 13.55
C PRO A 286 18.81 9.98 13.21
N VAL A 287 17.56 10.38 12.93
CA VAL A 287 16.51 9.43 12.52
C VAL A 287 16.79 8.93 11.11
N GLN A 288 17.21 9.80 10.19
CA GLN A 288 17.62 9.39 8.84
C GLN A 288 18.78 8.38 8.90
N THR A 289 19.79 8.65 9.74
CA THR A 289 20.91 7.72 9.96
C THR A 289 20.43 6.38 10.52
N TRP A 290 19.61 6.38 11.56
CA TRP A 290 19.06 5.15 12.14
C TRP A 290 18.23 4.33 11.13
N VAL A 291 17.44 5.00 10.29
CA VAL A 291 16.70 4.32 9.21
C VAL A 291 17.67 3.62 8.25
N ALA A 292 18.72 4.32 7.81
CA ALA A 292 19.71 3.79 6.87
C ALA A 292 20.58 2.65 7.46
N THR A 293 20.95 2.75 8.74
CA THR A 293 21.88 1.80 9.37
C THR A 293 21.17 0.61 10.01
N SER A 294 19.90 0.74 10.39
CA SER A 294 19.20 -0.26 11.19
C SER A 294 17.83 -0.63 10.61
N ALA A 295 16.91 0.33 10.52
CA ALA A 295 15.51 -0.01 10.19
C ALA A 295 15.34 -0.61 8.79
N MET A 296 16.02 -0.05 7.78
CA MET A 296 15.96 -0.53 6.40
C MET A 296 16.60 -1.94 6.26
N PRO A 297 17.84 -2.20 6.73
CA PRO A 297 18.39 -3.57 6.73
C PRO A 297 17.51 -4.61 7.41
N ASP A 298 16.94 -4.28 8.57
CA ASP A 298 16.05 -5.17 9.32
C ASP A 298 14.78 -5.48 8.53
N PHE A 299 14.16 -4.46 7.94
CA PHE A 299 12.98 -4.61 7.09
C PHE A 299 13.24 -5.54 5.91
N LEU A 300 14.36 -5.36 5.21
CA LEU A 300 14.73 -6.16 4.05
C LEU A 300 15.00 -7.62 4.42
N THR A 301 15.65 -7.84 5.56
CA THR A 301 15.90 -9.19 6.09
C THR A 301 14.59 -9.89 6.38
N ARG A 302 13.66 -9.22 7.07
CA ARG A 302 12.32 -9.77 7.36
C ARG A 302 11.52 -10.03 6.10
N LEU A 303 11.56 -9.11 5.12
CA LEU A 303 10.90 -9.30 3.83
C LEU A 303 11.42 -10.55 3.11
N ARG A 304 12.74 -10.71 3.01
CA ARG A 304 13.38 -11.88 2.40
C ARG A 304 12.96 -13.16 3.11
N GLU A 305 13.02 -13.20 4.44
CA GLU A 305 12.58 -14.35 5.21
C GLU A 305 11.09 -14.67 5.02
N ALA A 306 10.25 -13.64 5.01
CA ALA A 306 8.82 -13.78 4.80
C ALA A 306 8.53 -14.39 3.43
N SER A 307 9.24 -13.94 2.38
CA SER A 307 9.15 -14.48 1.03
C SER A 307 9.63 -15.94 0.93
N LYS A 308 10.68 -16.33 1.66
CA LYS A 308 11.11 -17.74 1.75
C LYS A 308 10.07 -18.63 2.40
N LYS A 309 9.40 -18.14 3.45
CA LYS A 309 8.43 -18.91 4.25
C LYS A 309 7.05 -19.00 3.58
N TYR A 310 6.75 -18.11 2.62
CA TYR A 310 5.42 -17.99 2.01
C TYR A 310 4.92 -19.28 1.30
N PRO A 311 5.73 -19.99 0.47
CA PRO A 311 5.28 -21.22 -0.18
C PRO A 311 4.77 -22.28 0.80
N SER A 312 5.45 -22.44 1.94
CA SER A 312 5.04 -23.40 2.98
C SER A 312 3.73 -22.99 3.67
N LEU A 313 3.51 -21.69 3.85
CA LEU A 313 2.26 -21.16 4.41
C LEU A 313 1.09 -21.37 3.46
N ARG A 314 1.28 -21.07 2.17
CA ARG A 314 0.29 -21.32 1.11
C ARG A 314 -0.10 -22.79 1.06
N GLY A 315 0.88 -23.70 1.05
CA GLY A 315 0.61 -25.14 1.07
C GLY A 315 -0.17 -25.60 2.30
N LYS A 316 0.04 -24.99 3.48
CA LYS A 316 -0.77 -25.27 4.68
C LYS A 316 -2.20 -24.74 4.57
N MET A 317 -2.40 -23.57 3.98
CA MET A 317 -3.74 -23.02 3.73
C MET A 317 -4.53 -23.88 2.75
N ASP A 318 -3.92 -24.26 1.62
CA ASP A 318 -4.56 -25.09 0.60
C ASP A 318 -4.98 -26.46 1.15
N ARG A 319 -4.13 -27.09 1.99
CA ARG A 319 -4.46 -28.35 2.68
C ARG A 319 -5.64 -28.19 3.65
N ARG A 320 -5.68 -27.10 4.43
CA ARG A 320 -6.81 -26.82 5.34
C ARG A 320 -8.11 -26.54 4.59
N LEU A 321 -8.04 -25.84 3.46
CA LEU A 321 -9.20 -25.60 2.61
C LEU A 321 -9.72 -26.91 2.02
N LYS A 322 -8.84 -27.76 1.48
CA LYS A 322 -9.22 -29.11 1.02
C LYS A 322 -9.90 -29.93 2.12
N GLN A 323 -9.30 -29.99 3.31
CA GLN A 323 -9.88 -30.71 4.45
C GLN A 323 -11.27 -30.16 4.84
N LYS A 324 -11.47 -28.84 4.83
CA LYS A 324 -12.81 -28.24 5.09
C LYS A 324 -13.82 -28.54 3.99
N THR A 325 -13.39 -28.55 2.73
CA THR A 325 -14.27 -28.92 1.61
C THR A 325 -14.64 -30.40 1.61
N ASP A 326 -13.74 -31.26 2.10
CA ASP A 326 -14.01 -32.70 2.25
C ASP A 326 -14.99 -32.97 3.41
N ILE A 327 -14.96 -32.15 4.47
CA ILE A 327 -15.88 -32.25 5.63
C ILE A 327 -17.27 -31.65 5.32
N TYR A 328 -17.36 -30.60 4.50
CA TYR A 328 -18.62 -29.94 4.12
C TYR A 328 -18.76 -29.76 2.60
N PRO A 329 -19.08 -30.83 1.85
CA PRO A 329 -19.08 -30.80 0.38
C PRO A 329 -20.15 -29.87 -0.22
N SER A 330 -21.32 -29.75 0.42
CA SER A 330 -22.49 -29.04 -0.12
C SER A 330 -22.48 -27.51 0.10
N ALA A 331 -21.77 -27.02 1.11
CA ALA A 331 -21.74 -25.58 1.44
C ALA A 331 -20.65 -24.80 0.68
N PHE A 332 -19.58 -25.47 0.25
CA PHE A 332 -18.44 -24.83 -0.42
C PHE A 332 -18.47 -24.91 -1.95
N SER A 333 -19.30 -25.78 -2.54
CA SER A 333 -19.51 -25.86 -4.00
C SER A 333 -20.08 -24.55 -4.58
N LEU A 334 -20.99 -23.89 -3.85
CA LEU A 334 -21.49 -22.56 -4.19
C LEU A 334 -20.41 -21.46 -4.07
N CYS A 335 -19.50 -21.58 -3.11
CA CYS A 335 -18.43 -20.59 -2.90
C CYS A 335 -17.34 -20.67 -3.98
N ARG A 336 -17.01 -21.89 -4.47
CA ARG A 336 -16.09 -22.06 -5.61
C ARG A 336 -16.63 -21.47 -6.90
N TYR A 337 -17.94 -21.57 -7.16
CA TYR A 337 -18.55 -21.01 -8.37
C TYR A 337 -18.39 -19.47 -8.45
N PHE A 338 -18.42 -18.78 -7.31
CA PHE A 338 -18.17 -17.33 -7.24
C PHE A 338 -16.69 -16.93 -7.26
N GLN A 339 -15.76 -17.81 -6.82
CA GLN A 339 -14.31 -17.54 -6.85
C GLN A 339 -13.65 -17.91 -8.19
N SER A 340 -14.15 -18.94 -8.90
CA SER A 340 -13.64 -19.31 -10.22
C SER A 340 -14.06 -18.35 -11.33
N ALA A 341 -15.10 -17.52 -11.10
CA ALA A 341 -15.48 -16.45 -12.02
C ALA A 341 -14.49 -15.27 -12.04
N SER A 342 -13.53 -15.22 -11.11
CA SER A 342 -12.54 -14.13 -10.98
C SER A 342 -11.16 -14.45 -11.55
N TYR A 343 -10.97 -15.66 -12.08
CA TYR A 343 -9.71 -16.09 -12.72
C TYR A 343 -10.06 -16.94 -13.95
N PRO A 344 -9.96 -16.42 -15.18
CA PRO A 344 -9.92 -17.29 -16.34
C PRO A 344 -8.55 -17.97 -16.38
N ASP A 345 -8.48 -19.19 -15.84
CA ASP A 345 -7.41 -20.11 -16.19
C ASP A 345 -7.49 -20.35 -17.71
N THR A 346 -6.41 -20.00 -18.38
CA THR A 346 -6.15 -20.16 -19.81
C THR A 346 -6.62 -21.52 -20.32
N PHE A 347 -7.49 -21.47 -21.33
CA PHE A 347 -7.85 -22.60 -22.19
C PHE A 347 -6.58 -23.31 -22.69
N LYS A 348 -6.36 -24.53 -22.19
CA LYS A 348 -5.49 -25.50 -22.83
C LYS A 348 -6.24 -26.07 -24.03
N TRP A 349 -5.78 -25.72 -25.23
CA TRP A 349 -6.13 -26.41 -26.46
C TRP A 349 -5.66 -27.86 -26.37
N LEU A 350 -6.60 -28.81 -26.48
CA LEU A 350 -6.31 -30.20 -26.82
C LEU A 350 -6.23 -30.30 -28.36
N PRO A 351 -5.26 -31.03 -28.93
CA PRO A 351 -5.19 -31.28 -30.36
C PRO A 351 -6.05 -32.50 -30.69
N PHE A 352 -6.97 -32.37 -31.64
CA PHE A 352 -7.49 -33.51 -32.38
C PHE A 352 -7.77 -33.08 -33.83
N SER A 353 -6.92 -33.58 -34.72
CA SER A 353 -7.14 -33.73 -36.15
C SER A 353 -8.23 -34.77 -36.42
N LEU A 354 -9.05 -34.53 -37.45
CA LEU A 354 -9.90 -35.41 -38.29
C LEU A 354 -10.81 -34.40 -39.03
N GLU A 355 -10.76 -34.16 -40.33
CA GLU A 355 -10.32 -34.88 -41.53
C GLU A 355 -9.56 -33.95 -42.50
#